data_AF-A0A2S0WY88-F1
#
_entry.id   AF-A0A2S0WY88-F1
#
_cell.length_a   1.000
_cell.length_b   1.000
_cell.length_c   1.000
_cell.angle_alpha   90.00
_cell.angle_beta   90.00
_cell.angle_gamma   90.00
#
_symmetry.space_group_name_H-M   'P 1'
#
loop_
_entity.id
_entity.type
_entity.pdbx_description
1 polymer ?
#
loop_
_entity_poly.entity_id
_entity_poly.type
_entity_poly.pdbx_seq_one_letter_code
_entity_poly.pdbx_strand_id
1 'polypeptide(L)' 'MAQRMTPARRTQLIVGLVVGAIVGVGISLWTGFWLWLAAGLVVGLAAGALMKPPSEQPPAK' A
#
# COMPACT_ATOMS: atom_id res chain seq x y z
N MET A 1 16.74 -5.31 17.38
CA MET A 1 15.56 -6.20 17.35
C MET A 1 15.03 -6.26 15.93
N ALA A 2 15.33 -7.30 15.16
CA ALA A 2 14.71 -7.52 13.85
C ALA A 2 13.24 -7.91 14.10
N GLN A 3 12.37 -6.91 14.12
CA GLN A 3 10.94 -7.07 14.33
C GLN A 3 10.41 -7.98 13.21
N ARG A 4 10.01 -9.22 13.56
CA ARG A 4 9.42 -10.15 12.61
C ARG A 4 8.25 -9.45 11.94
N MET A 5 8.42 -9.02 10.69
CA MET A 5 7.28 -8.57 9.89
C MET A 5 6.36 -9.78 9.78
N THR A 6 5.23 -9.74 10.48
CA THR A 6 4.19 -10.75 10.35
C THR A 6 3.84 -10.89 8.86
N PRO A 7 3.60 -12.11 8.35
CA PRO A 7 3.30 -12.32 6.92
C PRO A 7 2.20 -11.38 6.39
N ALA A 8 1.21 -11.07 7.24
CA ALA A 8 0.16 -10.09 6.98
C ALA A 8 0.68 -8.69 6.62
N ARG A 9 1.74 -8.20 7.28
CA ARG A 9 2.34 -6.88 7.02
C ARG A 9 3.02 -6.84 5.64
N ARG A 10 3.64 -7.94 5.22
CA ARG A 10 4.20 -8.07 3.86
C ARG A 10 3.08 -8.10 2.82
N THR A 11 2.03 -8.89 3.04
CA THR A 11 0.90 -8.97 2.12
C THR A 11 0.17 -7.64 1.98
N GLN A 12 -0.03 -6.87 3.05
CA GLN A 12 -0.65 -5.54 2.97
C GLN A 12 0.19 -4.53 2.19
N LEU A 13 1.51 -4.52 2.38
CA LEU A 13 2.40 -3.69 1.57
C LEU A 13 2.35 -4.07 0.10
N ILE A 14 2.33 -5.37 -0.20
CA ILE A 14 2.22 -5.88 -1.57
C ILE A 14 0.87 -5.47 -2.18
N VAL A 15 -0.22 -5.63 -1.45
CA VAL A 15 -1.57 -5.24 -1.92
C VAL A 15 -1.65 -3.73 -2.15
N GLY A 16 -1.16 -2.91 -1.22
CA GLY A 16 -1.11 -1.45 -1.39
C GLY A 16 -0.30 -1.02 -2.61
N LEU A 17 0.87 -1.65 -2.81
CA LEU A 17 1.71 -1.42 -3.98
C LEU A 17 1.02 -1.84 -5.29
N VAL A 18 0.39 -3.02 -5.31
CA VAL A 18 -0.30 -3.56 -6.50
C VAL A 18 -1.50 -2.71 -6.86
N VAL A 19 -2.33 -2.32 -5.88
CA VAL A 19 -3.49 -1.46 -6.11
C VAL A 19 -3.05 -0.08 -6.60
N GLY A 20 -2.05 0.53 -5.97
CA GLY A 20 -1.51 1.82 -6.42
C GLY A 20 -0.91 1.78 -7.81
N ALA A 21 -0.23 0.69 -8.16
CA ALA A 21 0.30 0.48 -9.50
C ALA A 21 -0.83 0.33 -10.53
N ILE A 22 -1.86 -0.48 -10.27
CA ILE A 22 -2.99 -0.68 -11.20
C ILE A 22 -3.74 0.63 -11.43
N VAL A 23 -4.09 1.35 -10.36
CA VAL A 23 -4.81 2.63 -10.44
C VAL A 23 -3.94 3.70 -11.11
N GLY A 24 -2.67 3.80 -10.72
CA GLY A 24 -1.72 4.75 -11.30
C GLY A 24 -1.49 4.51 -12.80
N VAL A 25 -1.34 3.26 -13.22
CA VAL A 25 -1.21 2.88 -14.64
C VAL A 25 -2.51 3.18 -15.39
N GLY A 26 -3.67 2.80 -14.84
CA GLY A 26 -4.97 3.05 -15.47
C GLY A 26 -5.22 4.54 -15.72
N ILE A 27 -4.97 5.39 -14.71
CA ILE A 27 -5.12 6.84 -14.84
C ILE A 27 -4.07 7.42 -15.80
N SER A 28 -2.82 6.96 -15.76
CA SER A 28 -1.76 7.45 -16.65
C SER A 28 -2.05 7.13 -18.12
N LEU A 29 -2.55 5.92 -18.40
CA LEU A 29 -2.93 5.51 -19.74
C LEU A 29 -4.17 6.28 -20.23
N TRP A 30 -5.14 6.54 -19.36
CA TRP A 30 -6.32 7.33 -19.70
C TRP A 30 -5.98 8.79 -20.00
N THR A 31 -5.16 9.41 -19.14
CA THR A 31 -4.84 10.84 -19.23
C THR A 31 -3.66 11.13 -20.16
N GLY A 32 -2.92 10.11 -20.59
CA GLY A 32 -1.66 10.25 -21.32
C GLY A 32 -0.52 10.85 -20.48
N PHE A 33 -0.73 11.05 -19.17
CA PHE A 33 0.15 11.82 -18.32
C PHE A 33 0.87 10.94 -17.30
N TRP A 34 2.16 10.70 -17.54
CA TRP A 34 2.99 9.74 -16.80
C TRP A 34 3.25 10.09 -15.33
N LEU A 35 3.11 11.34 -14.92
CA LEU A 35 3.24 11.77 -13.52
C LEU A 35 2.14 11.16 -12.61
N TRP A 36 0.99 10.79 -13.19
CA TRP A 36 -0.04 10.06 -12.45
C TRP A 36 0.42 8.67 -12.01
N LEU A 37 1.39 8.07 -12.71
CA LEU A 37 1.99 6.79 -12.33
C LEU A 37 2.77 6.94 -11.03
N ALA A 38 3.59 7.99 -10.93
CA ALA A 38 4.36 8.29 -9.73
C ALA A 38 3.42 8.61 -8.56
N ALA A 39 2.37 9.38 -8.79
CA ALA A 39 1.35 9.65 -7.79
C ALA A 39 0.65 8.37 -7.32
N GLY A 40 0.26 7.48 -8.24
CA GLY A 40 -0.34 6.18 -7.91
C GLY A 40 0.58 5.27 -7.11
N LEU A 41 1.87 5.26 -7.43
CA LEU A 41 2.91 4.55 -6.66
C LEU A 41 3.06 5.10 -5.24
N VAL A 42 3.13 6.43 -5.09
CA VAL A 42 3.24 7.10 -3.78
C VAL A 42 1.99 6.86 -2.95
N VAL A 43 0.80 6.97 -3.54
CA VAL A 43 -0.49 6.71 -2.88
C VAL A 43 -0.62 5.23 -2.50
N GLY A 44 -0.21 4.29 -3.34
CA GLY A 44 -0.22 2.86 -3.04
C GLY A 44 0.73 2.48 -1.91
N LEU A 45 1.93 3.05 -1.92
CA LEU A 45 2.89 2.92 -0.81
C LEU A 45 2.36 3.54 0.47
N ALA A 46 1.83 4.76 0.40
CA ALA A 46 1.26 5.45 1.54
C ALA A 46 0.06 4.69 2.11
N ALA A 47 -0.86 4.20 1.27
CA ALA A 47 -2.00 3.40 1.69
C ALA A 47 -1.57 2.06 2.30
N GLY A 48 -0.63 1.35 1.67
CA GLY A 48 -0.08 0.10 2.20
C GLY A 48 0.72 0.27 3.50
N ALA A 49 1.32 1.45 3.71
CA ALA A 49 2.02 1.80 4.94
C ALA A 49 1.09 2.35 6.04
N LEU A 50 0.07 3.13 5.67
CA LEU A 50 -0.90 3.78 6.58
C LEU A 50 -1.99 2.83 7.05
N MET A 51 -2.32 1.79 6.27
CA MET A 51 -3.11 0.66 6.76
C MET A 51 -2.30 -0.16 7.77
N LYS A 52 -1.96 0.44 8.91
CA LYS A 52 -1.56 -0.25 10.14
C LYS A 52 -2.69 -1.25 10.44
N PRO A 53 -2.46 -2.57 10.40
CA PRO A 53 -3.51 -3.53 10.72
C PRO A 53 -4.07 -3.24 12.12
N PRO A 54 -5.38 -3.46 12.37
CA PRO A 54 -6.01 -3.31 13.69
C PRO A 54 -5.52 -4.36 14.72
N SER A 55 -4.36 -4.98 14.51
CA SER A 55 -3.76 -5.93 15.44
C SER A 55 -2.84 -5.21 16.43
N GLU A 56 -3.41 -4.20 17.08
CA GLU A 56 -3.03 -3.81 18.43
C GLU A 56 -4.35 -3.61 19.19
N GLN A 57 -5.27 -4.57 19.07
CA GLN A 57 -6.20 -4.81 20.16
C GLN A 57 -5.37 -5.43 21.29
N PRO A 58 -5.19 -4.72 22.41
CA PRO A 58 -4.59 -5.30 23.60
C PRO A 58 -5.39 -6.55 23.99
N PRO A 59 -4.78 -7.54 24.67
CA PRO A 59 -5.55 -8.61 25.29
C PRO A 59 -6.63 -7.94 26.17
N ALA A 60 -7.89 -8.19 25.81
CA ALA A 60 -9.01 -7.78 26.62
C ALA A 60 -9.05 -8.68 27.86
N LYS A 61 -8.49 -8.14 28.95
CA LYS A 61 -8.61 -8.59 30.34
C LYS A 61 -7.76 -9.79 30.76
#